data_AF-A0A2H3JV68-F1
#
_entry.id   AF-A0A2H3JV68-F1
#
_cell.length_a   1.000
_cell.length_b   1.000
_cell.length_c   1.000
_cell.angle_alpha   90.00
_cell.angle_beta   90.00
_cell.angle_gamma   90.00
#
_symmetry.space_group_name_H-M   'P 1'
#
loop_
_entity.id
_entity.type
_entity.pdbx_description
1 polymer ?
#
loop_
_entity_poly.entity_id
_entity_poly.type
_entity_poly.pdbx_seq_one_letter_code
_entity_poly.pdbx_strand_id
1 'polypeptide(L)'
;MTDTFIANATIDDLRAVVRGTLAASPPSIAAKFTDTARQRLLQSKATPEPVQTELFTQRSDDGAIAPTEELTHILSRIRASYGAGLGFESLRDLAIVVRCTRGIQWDEGSELEYTLASIDADISQAIQSSREEMDGGRVTDLSEARGAVNELRAAVKECRRVAESGAGGYPFEQGAIALEFWKI
;
A
#
# COMPACT_ATOMS: atom_id res chain seq x y z
N MET A 1 -31.11 -7.80 -15.24
CA MET A 1 -30.22 -7.98 -16.42
C MET A 1 -28.80 -7.56 -16.09
N THR A 2 -28.58 -6.38 -15.50
CA THR A 2 -27.24 -5.94 -15.05
C THR A 2 -26.64 -6.87 -13.99
N ASP A 3 -27.41 -7.33 -13.01
CA ASP A 3 -26.89 -8.29 -12.00
C ASP A 3 -26.42 -9.60 -12.63
N THR A 4 -27.14 -10.07 -13.66
CA THR A 4 -26.74 -11.25 -14.43
C THR A 4 -25.43 -11.01 -15.17
N PHE A 5 -25.22 -9.82 -15.74
CA PHE A 5 -23.93 -9.46 -16.32
C PHE A 5 -22.84 -9.42 -15.24
N ILE A 6 -23.06 -8.72 -14.12
CA ILE A 6 -22.06 -8.60 -13.03
C ILE A 6 -21.66 -9.97 -12.47
N ALA A 7 -22.62 -10.88 -12.32
CA ALA A 7 -22.36 -12.22 -11.78
C ALA A 7 -21.57 -13.14 -12.72
N ASN A 8 -21.52 -12.85 -14.03
CA ASN A 8 -20.92 -13.71 -15.04
C ASN A 8 -19.78 -13.05 -15.83
N ALA A 9 -19.59 -11.74 -15.68
CA ALA A 9 -18.51 -11.00 -16.32
C ALA A 9 -17.16 -11.39 -15.71
N THR A 10 -16.12 -11.39 -16.55
CA THR A 10 -14.76 -11.58 -16.06
C THR A 10 -14.31 -10.34 -15.26
N ILE A 11 -13.28 -10.49 -14.42
CA ILE A 11 -12.73 -9.35 -13.67
C ILE A 11 -12.23 -8.25 -14.64
N ASP A 12 -11.69 -8.63 -15.79
CA ASP A 12 -11.19 -7.67 -16.78
C ASP A 12 -12.34 -6.94 -17.49
N ASP A 13 -13.44 -7.62 -17.80
CA ASP A 13 -14.65 -6.99 -18.32
C ASP A 13 -15.21 -5.98 -17.30
N LEU A 14 -15.29 -6.36 -16.02
CA LEU A 14 -15.75 -5.47 -14.96
C LEU A 14 -14.85 -4.24 -14.82
N ARG A 15 -13.52 -4.42 -14.84
CA ARG A 15 -12.57 -3.29 -14.80
C ARG A 15 -12.73 -2.38 -16.01
N ALA A 16 -12.88 -2.93 -17.21
CA ALA A 16 -13.06 -2.16 -18.44
C ALA A 16 -14.36 -1.36 -18.41
N VAL A 17 -15.48 -1.98 -18.03
CA VAL A 17 -16.79 -1.32 -17.90
C VAL A 17 -16.76 -0.23 -16.84
N VAL A 18 -16.18 -0.49 -15.66
CA VAL A 18 -16.07 0.51 -14.59
C VAL A 18 -15.22 1.69 -15.05
N ARG A 19 -14.04 1.45 -15.62
CA ARG A 19 -13.16 2.53 -16.13
C ARG A 19 -13.85 3.33 -17.23
N GLY A 20 -14.48 2.67 -18.19
CA GLY A 20 -15.23 3.34 -19.27
C GLY A 20 -16.39 4.17 -18.72
N THR A 21 -17.13 3.64 -17.75
CA THR A 21 -18.23 4.34 -17.09
C THR A 21 -17.73 5.57 -16.34
N LEU A 22 -16.66 5.43 -15.54
CA LEU A 22 -16.06 6.54 -14.79
C LEU A 22 -15.50 7.62 -15.71
N ALA A 23 -14.86 7.24 -16.82
CA ALA A 23 -14.31 8.17 -17.79
C ALA A 23 -15.38 8.95 -18.58
N ALA A 24 -16.53 8.32 -18.86
CA ALA A 24 -17.64 8.95 -19.58
C ALA A 24 -18.63 9.68 -18.68
N SER A 25 -18.50 9.56 -17.35
CA SER A 25 -19.43 10.15 -16.38
C SER A 25 -18.93 11.48 -15.81
N PRO A 26 -19.83 12.32 -15.27
CA PRO A 26 -19.43 13.49 -14.51
C PRO A 26 -18.57 13.13 -13.28
N PRO A 27 -17.69 14.03 -12.81
CA PRO A 27 -16.82 13.78 -11.65
C PRO A 27 -17.55 13.34 -10.37
N SER A 28 -18.81 13.73 -10.19
CA SER A 28 -19.65 13.32 -9.06
C SER A 28 -19.88 11.80 -8.99
N ILE A 29 -19.88 11.10 -10.13
CA ILE A 29 -20.01 9.64 -10.18
C ILE A 29 -18.72 8.97 -9.70
N ALA A 30 -17.55 9.49 -10.09
CA ALA A 30 -16.26 8.99 -9.60
C ALA A 30 -16.09 9.22 -8.09
N ALA A 31 -16.53 10.36 -7.57
CA ALA A 31 -16.56 10.62 -6.13
C ALA A 31 -17.45 9.60 -5.40
N LYS A 32 -18.69 9.38 -5.87
CA LYS A 32 -19.62 8.42 -5.27
C LYS A 32 -19.14 6.97 -5.36
N PHE A 33 -18.48 6.60 -6.46
CA PHE A 33 -17.84 5.29 -6.60
C PHE A 33 -16.75 5.11 -5.55
N THR A 34 -15.87 6.11 -5.39
CA THR A 34 -14.80 6.10 -4.39
C THR A 34 -15.35 6.02 -2.97
N ASP A 35 -16.40 6.76 -2.65
CA ASP A 35 -17.08 6.71 -1.35
C ASP A 35 -17.67 5.32 -1.06
N THR A 36 -18.29 4.70 -2.07
CA THR A 36 -18.87 3.35 -1.95
C THR A 36 -17.76 2.30 -1.76
N ALA A 37 -16.66 2.41 -2.53
CA ALA A 37 -15.49 1.54 -2.37
C ALA A 37 -14.89 1.67 -0.97
N ARG A 38 -14.74 2.90 -0.48
CA ARG A 38 -14.25 3.20 0.88
C ARG A 38 -15.13 2.54 1.94
N GLN A 39 -16.44 2.76 1.88
CA GLN A 39 -17.39 2.15 2.83
C GLN A 39 -17.30 0.61 2.81
N ARG A 40 -17.19 0.02 1.62
CA ARG A 40 -17.04 -1.43 1.48
C ARG A 40 -15.74 -1.94 2.11
N LEU A 41 -14.63 -1.24 1.92
CA LEU A 41 -13.34 -1.59 2.51
C LEU A 41 -13.40 -1.49 4.04
N LEU A 42 -13.94 -0.39 4.58
CA LEU A 42 -14.14 -0.21 6.03
C LEU A 42 -14.99 -1.34 6.64
N GLN A 43 -16.02 -1.81 5.94
CA GLN A 43 -16.85 -2.94 6.37
C GLN A 43 -16.12 -4.30 6.25
N SER A 44 -15.24 -4.45 5.26
CA SER A 44 -14.46 -5.67 5.03
C SER A 44 -13.29 -5.86 5.99
N LYS A 45 -12.88 -4.83 6.76
CA LYS A 45 -11.75 -4.90 7.71
C LYS A 45 -11.88 -5.93 8.84
N ALA A 46 -12.86 -6.81 8.80
CA ALA A 46 -12.98 -7.94 9.72
C ALA A 46 -11.94 -9.06 9.49
N THR A 47 -11.01 -8.89 8.54
CA THR A 47 -9.96 -9.89 8.22
C THR A 47 -8.66 -9.54 8.97
N PRO A 48 -7.99 -10.49 9.64
CA PRO A 48 -6.94 -10.23 10.62
C PRO A 48 -5.75 -9.44 10.08
N GLU A 49 -5.13 -8.72 11.01
CA GLU A 49 -3.85 -8.03 10.85
C GLU A 49 -2.80 -9.01 10.31
N PRO A 50 -1.95 -8.60 9.34
CA PRO A 50 -0.91 -9.47 8.80
C PRO A 50 -0.08 -10.04 9.95
N VAL A 51 -0.09 -11.36 10.11
CA VAL A 51 0.86 -12.02 11.00
C VAL A 51 2.24 -11.75 10.38
N GLN A 52 3.11 -11.04 11.11
CA GLN A 52 4.38 -10.49 10.63
C GLN A 52 5.37 -11.51 10.03
N THR A 53 5.07 -12.81 10.11
CA THR A 53 6.07 -13.87 9.98
C THR A 53 6.27 -14.46 8.58
N GLU A 54 5.51 -14.09 7.54
CA GLU A 54 5.60 -14.80 6.25
C GLU A 54 5.49 -13.92 4.99
N LEU A 55 5.92 -12.64 5.02
CA LEU A 55 5.90 -11.78 3.81
C LEU A 55 7.05 -12.06 2.84
N PHE A 56 8.14 -12.61 3.37
CA PHE A 56 9.32 -12.99 2.61
C PHE A 56 9.73 -14.39 3.04
N THR A 57 10.21 -15.19 2.09
CA THR A 57 10.70 -16.53 2.34
C THR A 57 12.07 -16.72 1.69
N GLN A 58 12.84 -17.67 2.23
CA GLN A 58 14.10 -18.06 1.62
C GLN A 58 13.83 -19.17 0.60
N ARG A 59 14.26 -18.97 -0.64
CA ARG A 59 14.11 -19.95 -1.70
C ARG A 59 15.05 -21.14 -1.47
N SER A 60 14.52 -22.35 -1.61
CA SER A 60 15.24 -23.58 -1.26
C SER A 60 16.40 -23.94 -2.21
N ASP A 61 16.46 -23.32 -3.39
CA ASP A 61 17.42 -23.65 -4.46
C ASP A 61 18.76 -22.90 -4.29
N ASP A 62 18.72 -21.60 -4.00
CA ASP A 62 19.89 -20.73 -3.92
C ASP A 62 19.97 -19.91 -2.63
N GLY A 63 18.97 -20.03 -1.76
CA GLY A 63 18.92 -19.30 -0.50
C GLY A 63 18.60 -17.81 -0.66
N ALA A 64 18.20 -17.35 -1.85
CA ALA A 64 17.79 -15.97 -2.06
C ALA A 64 16.45 -15.69 -1.37
N ILE A 65 16.24 -14.45 -0.96
CA ILE A 65 14.96 -14.02 -0.39
C ILE A 65 13.99 -13.72 -1.54
N ALA A 66 12.76 -14.23 -1.42
CA ALA A 66 11.70 -14.03 -2.40
C ALA A 66 10.41 -13.52 -1.72
N PRO A 67 9.62 -12.69 -2.41
CA PRO A 67 8.31 -12.28 -1.93
C PRO A 67 7.36 -13.48 -1.87
N THR A 68 6.46 -13.52 -0.87
CA THR A 68 5.43 -14.56 -0.80
C THR A 68 4.13 -14.11 -1.49
N GLU A 69 3.22 -15.06 -1.70
CA GLU A 69 1.87 -14.75 -2.19
C GLU A 69 1.13 -13.82 -1.21
N GLU A 70 1.34 -14.01 0.09
CA GLU A 70 0.74 -13.18 1.14
C GLU A 70 1.17 -11.71 1.03
N LEU A 71 2.44 -11.43 0.71
CA LEU A 71 2.89 -10.07 0.41
C LEU A 71 2.11 -9.46 -0.76
N THR A 72 1.86 -10.24 -1.82
CA THR A 72 1.10 -9.78 -2.99
C THR A 72 -0.34 -9.43 -2.61
N HIS A 73 -0.98 -10.23 -1.76
CA HIS A 73 -2.33 -9.97 -1.24
C HIS A 73 -2.38 -8.71 -0.38
N ILE A 74 -1.41 -8.54 0.53
CA ILE A 74 -1.32 -7.36 1.41
C ILE A 74 -1.06 -6.09 0.61
N LEU A 75 -0.11 -6.11 -0.34
CA LEU A 75 0.15 -4.96 -1.20
C LEU A 75 -1.10 -4.62 -2.02
N SER A 76 -1.82 -5.60 -2.56
CA SER A 76 -3.08 -5.34 -3.27
C SER A 76 -4.13 -4.67 -2.38
N ARG A 77 -4.22 -5.06 -1.10
CA ARG A 77 -5.12 -4.43 -0.11
C ARG A 77 -4.69 -3.02 0.26
N ILE A 78 -3.40 -2.77 0.46
CA ILE A 78 -2.83 -1.43 0.69
C ILE A 78 -3.20 -0.51 -0.47
N ARG A 79 -3.02 -0.98 -1.71
CA ARG A 79 -3.34 -0.22 -2.93
C ARG A 79 -4.81 0.07 -3.09
N ALA A 80 -5.67 -0.89 -2.75
CA ALA A 80 -7.11 -0.67 -2.70
C ALA A 80 -7.48 0.38 -1.65
N SER A 81 -6.81 0.39 -0.50
CA SER A 81 -7.07 1.31 0.61
C SER A 81 -6.70 2.75 0.24
N TYR A 82 -5.46 3.01 -0.18
CA TYR A 82 -5.08 4.36 -0.59
C TYR A 82 -5.84 4.80 -1.85
N GLY A 83 -6.17 3.88 -2.75
CA GLY A 83 -6.98 4.16 -3.95
C GLY A 83 -8.43 4.53 -3.65
N ALA A 84 -8.96 4.11 -2.49
CA ALA A 84 -10.28 4.51 -1.99
C ALA A 84 -10.21 5.76 -1.07
N GLY A 85 -9.04 6.37 -0.90
CA GLY A 85 -8.85 7.52 -0.02
C GLY A 85 -8.82 7.18 1.46
N LEU A 86 -8.34 5.98 1.82
CA LEU A 86 -7.99 5.54 3.18
C LEU A 86 -6.46 5.59 3.34
N GLY A 87 -5.90 6.79 3.18
CA GLY A 87 -4.46 7.02 3.15
C GLY A 87 -3.80 6.64 4.46
N PHE A 88 -4.27 7.19 5.59
CA PHE A 88 -3.62 6.96 6.89
C PHE A 88 -3.65 5.49 7.33
N GLU A 89 -4.72 4.77 6.99
CA GLU A 89 -4.77 3.32 7.19
C GLU A 89 -3.68 2.61 6.40
N SER A 90 -3.56 2.90 5.10
CA SER A 90 -2.55 2.27 4.25
C SER A 90 -1.12 2.54 4.73
N LEU A 91 -0.85 3.68 5.40
CA LEU A 91 0.46 3.97 6.00
C LEU A 91 0.82 2.98 7.11
N ARG A 92 -0.15 2.54 7.92
CA ARG A 92 0.06 1.55 8.99
C ARG A 92 0.40 0.19 8.42
N ASP A 93 -0.39 -0.27 7.44
CA ASP A 93 -0.14 -1.54 6.75
C ASP A 93 1.23 -1.51 6.06
N LEU A 94 1.59 -0.40 5.41
CA LEU A 94 2.93 -0.20 4.84
C LEU A 94 4.03 -0.21 5.89
N ALA A 95 3.80 0.32 7.10
CA ALA A 95 4.79 0.29 8.17
C ALA A 95 5.14 -1.15 8.58
N ILE A 96 4.16 -2.06 8.60
CA ILE A 96 4.37 -3.49 8.84
C ILE A 96 5.21 -4.09 7.72
N VAL A 97 4.81 -3.89 6.46
CA VAL A 97 5.53 -4.41 5.29
C VAL A 97 6.98 -3.93 5.26
N VAL A 98 7.21 -2.62 5.46
CA VAL A 98 8.56 -2.03 5.49
C VAL A 98 9.40 -2.66 6.59
N ARG A 99 8.87 -2.89 7.80
CA ARG A 99 9.63 -3.56 8.87
C ARG A 99 10.04 -4.99 8.51
N CYS A 100 9.22 -5.72 7.77
CA CYS A 100 9.55 -7.06 7.29
C CYS A 100 10.70 -7.06 6.28
N THR A 101 11.03 -5.93 5.65
CA THR A 101 12.16 -5.81 4.72
C THR A 101 13.52 -5.58 5.40
N ARG A 102 13.51 -5.38 6.73
CA ARG A 102 14.71 -5.00 7.48
C ARG A 102 15.81 -6.04 7.36
N GLY A 103 16.94 -5.65 6.78
CA GLY A 103 18.13 -6.50 6.65
C GLY A 103 18.05 -7.53 5.53
N ILE A 104 17.00 -7.49 4.71
CA ILE A 104 16.94 -8.29 3.48
C ILE A 104 18.03 -7.78 2.52
N GLN A 105 18.75 -8.72 1.91
CA GLN A 105 19.66 -8.44 0.80
C GLN A 105 18.99 -8.83 -0.52
N TRP A 106 19.27 -8.08 -1.57
CA TRP A 106 18.79 -8.35 -2.92
C TRP A 106 19.87 -8.02 -3.93
N ASP A 107 19.81 -8.70 -5.06
CA ASP A 107 20.67 -8.44 -6.21
C ASP A 107 20.01 -7.42 -7.14
N GLU A 108 20.83 -6.63 -7.84
CA GLU A 108 20.37 -5.72 -8.88
C GLU A 108 19.70 -6.51 -10.03
N GLY A 109 18.54 -6.04 -10.47
CA GLY A 109 17.68 -6.69 -11.46
C GLY A 109 16.86 -7.87 -10.94
N SER A 110 16.90 -8.16 -9.64
CA SER A 110 16.11 -9.27 -9.05
C SER A 110 14.62 -8.92 -8.92
N GLU A 111 13.76 -9.95 -8.88
CA GLU A 111 12.33 -9.79 -8.57
C GLU A 111 12.10 -9.08 -7.23
N LEU A 112 12.97 -9.37 -6.26
CA LEU A 112 12.94 -8.75 -4.95
C LEU A 112 13.24 -7.24 -5.03
N GLU A 113 14.24 -6.83 -5.83
CA GLU A 113 14.52 -5.40 -6.06
C GLU A 113 13.28 -4.69 -6.64
N TYR A 114 12.65 -5.26 -7.66
CA TYR A 114 11.44 -4.69 -8.26
C TYR A 114 10.28 -4.61 -7.25
N THR A 115 10.15 -5.61 -6.38
CA THR A 115 9.15 -5.62 -5.31
C THR A 115 9.41 -4.50 -4.31
N LEU A 116 10.66 -4.33 -3.87
CA LEU A 116 11.06 -3.27 -2.94
C LEU A 116 10.86 -1.87 -3.54
N ALA A 117 11.21 -1.68 -4.81
CA ALA A 117 10.95 -0.45 -5.55
C ALA A 117 9.44 -0.16 -5.67
N SER A 118 8.63 -1.20 -5.89
CA SER A 118 7.17 -1.07 -5.90
C SER A 118 6.62 -0.66 -4.53
N ILE A 119 7.19 -1.16 -3.43
CA ILE A 119 6.81 -0.75 -2.06
C ILE A 119 7.16 0.72 -1.83
N ASP A 120 8.33 1.20 -2.30
CA ASP A 120 8.71 2.62 -2.20
C ASP A 120 7.73 3.53 -2.96
N ALA A 121 7.30 3.10 -4.15
CA ALA A 121 6.27 3.80 -4.91
C ALA A 121 4.92 3.82 -4.16
N ASP A 122 4.53 2.71 -3.54
CA ASP A 122 3.30 2.62 -2.74
C ASP A 122 3.33 3.57 -1.52
N ILE A 123 4.50 3.76 -0.87
CA ILE A 123 4.67 4.76 0.20
C ILE A 123 4.30 6.17 -0.29
N SER A 124 4.81 6.55 -1.46
CA SER A 124 4.54 7.86 -2.05
C SER A 124 3.05 8.05 -2.38
N GLN A 125 2.40 7.02 -2.93
CA GLN A 125 0.97 7.05 -3.22
C GLN A 125 0.10 7.12 -1.96
N ALA A 126 0.47 6.36 -0.91
CA ALA A 126 -0.23 6.39 0.36
C ALA A 126 -0.13 7.76 1.05
N ILE A 127 1.05 8.41 0.99
CA ILE A 127 1.23 9.78 1.50
C ILE A 127 0.35 10.77 0.73
N GLN A 128 0.29 10.66 -0.60
CA GLN A 128 -0.56 11.52 -1.42
C GLN A 128 -2.04 11.33 -1.06
N SER A 129 -2.51 10.10 -0.96
CA SER A 129 -3.88 9.77 -0.54
C SER A 129 -4.20 10.31 0.86
N SER A 130 -3.23 10.25 1.79
CA SER A 130 -3.40 10.78 3.15
C SER A 130 -3.54 12.30 3.18
N ARG A 131 -2.84 13.02 2.28
CA ARG A 131 -3.02 14.47 2.11
C ARG A 131 -4.43 14.78 1.60
N GLU A 132 -4.90 14.06 0.59
CA GLU A 132 -6.26 14.21 0.06
C GLU A 132 -7.36 13.83 1.07
N GLU A 133 -7.07 12.89 1.97
CA GLU A 133 -7.94 12.56 3.11
C GLU A 133 -8.05 13.70 4.11
N MET A 134 -6.92 14.34 4.42
CA MET A 134 -6.86 15.51 5.30
C MET A 134 -7.52 16.74 4.66
N ASP A 135 -7.15 17.08 3.42
CA ASP A 135 -7.68 18.23 2.68
C ASP A 135 -9.19 18.09 2.42
N GLY A 136 -9.67 16.86 2.26
CA GLY A 136 -11.08 16.54 2.14
C GLY A 136 -11.86 16.55 3.46
N GLY A 137 -11.23 16.88 4.59
CA GLY A 137 -11.87 16.95 5.90
C GLY A 137 -12.38 15.60 6.43
N ARG A 138 -11.80 14.48 5.95
CA ARG A 138 -12.24 13.13 6.33
C ARG A 138 -11.51 12.58 7.56
N VAL A 139 -10.44 13.25 8.00
CA VAL A 139 -9.69 12.89 9.20
C VAL A 139 -10.44 13.40 10.44
N THR A 140 -10.94 12.49 11.26
CA THR A 140 -11.65 12.81 12.51
C THR A 140 -10.72 12.95 13.71
N ASP A 141 -9.58 12.27 13.71
CA ASP A 141 -8.58 12.30 14.78
C ASP A 141 -7.17 12.58 14.21
N LEU A 142 -6.68 13.81 14.44
CA LEU A 142 -5.34 14.22 14.01
C LEU A 142 -4.22 13.52 14.79
N SER A 143 -4.46 13.11 16.03
CA SER A 143 -3.50 12.33 16.81
C SER A 143 -3.31 10.95 16.19
N GLU A 144 -4.42 10.32 15.78
CA GLU A 144 -4.41 9.04 15.10
C GLU A 144 -3.65 9.14 13.75
N ALA A 145 -3.95 10.16 12.95
CA ALA A 145 -3.28 10.44 11.68
C ALA A 145 -1.76 10.62 11.86
N ARG A 146 -1.34 11.45 12.83
CA ARG A 146 0.08 11.62 13.18
C ARG A 146 0.73 10.32 13.62
N GLY A 147 0.00 9.48 14.37
CA GLY A 147 0.46 8.15 14.78
C GLY A 147 0.85 7.30 13.58
N ALA A 148 -0.04 7.16 12.59
CA ALA A 148 0.21 6.38 11.37
C ALA A 148 1.44 6.89 10.60
N VAL A 149 1.59 8.21 10.45
CA VAL A 149 2.76 8.81 9.79
C VAL A 149 4.05 8.50 10.57
N ASN A 150 4.01 8.60 11.90
CA ASN A 150 5.17 8.33 12.75
C ASN A 150 5.56 6.86 12.74
N GLU A 151 4.60 5.94 12.68
CA GLU A 151 4.84 4.50 12.57
C GLU A 151 5.60 4.15 11.29
N LEU A 152 5.15 4.65 10.14
CA LEU A 152 5.84 4.44 8.86
C LEU A 152 7.21 5.12 8.84
N ARG A 153 7.30 6.35 9.36
CA ARG A 153 8.58 7.07 9.48
C ARG A 153 9.58 6.30 10.35
N ALA A 154 9.14 5.67 11.44
CA ALA A 154 9.98 4.84 12.28
C ALA A 154 10.45 3.58 11.52
N ALA A 155 9.55 2.89 10.81
CA ALA A 155 9.88 1.70 10.02
C ALA A 155 10.93 2.00 8.94
N VAL A 156 10.74 3.07 8.18
CA VAL A 156 11.66 3.51 7.11
C VAL A 156 13.04 3.88 7.68
N LYS A 157 13.09 4.61 8.80
CA LYS A 157 14.35 4.95 9.49
C LYS A 157 15.07 3.72 10.03
N GLU A 158 14.32 2.76 10.56
CA GLU A 158 14.89 1.51 11.05
C GLU A 158 15.53 0.70 9.92
N CYS A 159 14.86 0.58 8.78
CA CYS A 159 15.43 -0.09 7.60
C CYS A 159 16.69 0.62 7.10
N ARG A 160 16.69 1.96 7.05
CA ARG A 160 17.88 2.76 6.70
C ARG A 160 19.06 2.47 7.62
N ARG A 161 18.84 2.49 8.94
CA ARG A 161 19.90 2.23 9.94
C ARG A 161 20.49 0.83 9.77
N VAL A 162 19.67 -0.17 9.44
CA VAL A 162 20.15 -1.54 9.21
C VAL A 162 20.96 -1.63 7.91
N ALA A 163 20.48 -1.02 6.83
CA ALA A 163 21.20 -0.96 5.55
C ALA A 163 22.58 -0.29 5.71
N GLU A 164 22.65 0.84 6.43
CA GLU A 164 23.91 1.54 6.72
C GLU A 164 24.89 0.73 7.58
N SER A 165 24.39 -0.23 8.38
CA SER A 165 25.21 -1.10 9.23
C SER A 165 25.66 -2.40 8.58
N GLY A 166 25.21 -2.69 7.35
CA GLY A 166 25.41 -3.97 6.66
C GLY A 166 25.76 -3.81 5.17
N ALA A 167 25.71 -4.92 4.43
CA ALA A 167 26.04 -4.99 3.00
C ALA A 167 24.79 -5.04 2.10
N GLY A 168 23.67 -4.47 2.55
CA GLY A 168 22.43 -4.38 1.77
C GLY A 168 22.18 -2.95 1.30
N GLY A 169 21.48 -2.80 0.17
CA GLY A 169 21.00 -1.50 -0.27
C GLY A 169 19.94 -0.93 0.68
N TYR A 170 19.51 0.30 0.43
CA TYR A 170 18.35 0.89 1.08
C TYR A 170 17.31 1.23 -0.02
N PRO A 171 16.11 0.61 -0.03
CA PRO A 171 15.25 0.69 -1.20
C PRO A 171 14.20 1.80 -1.12
N PHE A 172 14.04 2.46 0.04
CA PHE A 172 12.94 3.38 0.31
C PHE A 172 13.35 4.85 0.26
N GLU A 173 14.14 5.23 -0.74
CA GLU A 173 14.67 6.58 -0.86
C GLU A 173 13.59 7.62 -1.12
N GLN A 174 12.70 7.37 -2.08
CA GLN A 174 11.66 8.33 -2.45
C GLN A 174 10.64 8.48 -1.33
N GLY A 175 10.20 7.36 -0.74
CA GLY A 175 9.29 7.32 0.39
C GLY A 175 9.85 8.04 1.61
N ALA A 176 11.14 7.88 1.91
CA ALA A 176 11.80 8.62 3.01
C ALA A 176 11.79 10.12 2.79
N ILE A 177 12.14 10.57 1.58
CA ILE A 177 12.12 11.99 1.22
C ILE A 177 10.70 12.54 1.38
N ALA A 178 9.69 11.83 0.87
CA ALA A 178 8.30 12.24 0.99
C ALA A 178 7.84 12.37 2.47
N LEU A 179 8.27 11.45 3.34
CA LEU A 179 7.97 11.46 4.78
C LEU A 179 8.72 12.55 5.56
N GLU A 180 9.90 12.96 5.10
CA GLU A 180 10.70 14.01 5.73
C GLU A 180 10.10 15.39 5.51
N PHE A 181 9.65 15.67 4.27
CA PHE A 181 9.06 16.96 3.93
C PHE A 181 7.59 17.09 4.33
N TRP A 182 6.90 15.99 4.63
CA TRP A 182 5.51 16.04 5.05
C TRP A 182 5.36 16.35 6.55
N LYS A 183 4.89 17.56 6.86
CA LYS A 183 4.55 18.02 8.22
C LYS A 183 3.04 17.98 8.43
N ILE A 184 2.60 17.27 9.47
CA ILE A 184 1.20 17.14 9.92
C ILE A 184 1.14 17.20 11.45
#